data_AF-A0A9P6QBJ7-F1
#
_entry.id   AF-A0A9P6QBJ7-F1
#
_cell.length_a   1.000
_cell.length_b   1.000
_cell.length_c   1.000
_cell.angle_alpha   90.00
_cell.angle_beta   90.00
_cell.angle_gamma   90.00
#
_symmetry.space_group_name_H-M   'P 1'
#
loop_
_entity.id
_entity.type
_entity.pdbx_description
1 polymer ?
#
loop_
_entity_poly.entity_id
_entity_poly.type
_entity_poly.pdbx_seq_one_letter_code
_entity_poly.pdbx_strand_id
1 'polypeptide(L)'
;MADQQLRQFGSAVKESIIDLPRSVPRYIYNRFPILKWLPRYNPSWAIRDAIAGITVALIVVPQGMSYSKVAGLPVQHGLYSAYIGAIFYCFMGTSKDLTIGPTAVISLITAALVNELQGKLTPQEVAAVSCLLVGAFTFALGFLRLGIILDFFPNTVLTGYTTGAAATILISQLPKLIGVQGVNNRDPPYTVIYNTCKNLPNAKWLDAVFGVVAFVLLILIGLAVDRWGRGKFSIQMIKISRFCTVAILATIISYLIHIGAPVDAKGEVIAKISILKNVPKGLPPPMVPPVTWDLFTHIVPKLVAILLATILEHIAIGKAFARRNRYKIETDQELLALGAANVTASFFGAYCVTGSFSRSAVKV
;
A
#
# COMPACT_ATOMS: atom_id res chain seq x y z
N MET A 1 -6.60 17.70 52.03
CA MET A 1 -5.85 17.64 50.75
C MET A 1 -6.69 17.05 49.60
N ALA A 2 -7.33 15.88 49.76
CA ALA A 2 -8.13 15.26 48.69
C ALA A 2 -9.33 16.11 48.20
N ASP A 3 -10.04 16.78 49.11
CA ASP A 3 -11.19 17.64 48.77
C ASP A 3 -10.81 18.87 47.93
N GLN A 4 -9.61 19.40 48.15
CA GLN A 4 -9.12 20.57 47.42
C GLN A 4 -8.70 20.19 45.99
N GLN A 5 -8.14 18.98 45.81
CA GLN A 5 -7.84 18.42 44.50
C GLN A 5 -9.12 18.07 43.71
N LEU A 6 -10.15 17.54 44.38
CA LEU A 6 -11.45 17.27 43.75
C LEU A 6 -12.15 18.55 43.28
N ARG A 7 -12.10 19.62 44.08
CA ARG A 7 -12.65 20.93 43.69
C ARG A 7 -11.84 21.61 42.56
N GLN A 8 -10.51 21.45 42.57
CA GLN A 8 -9.66 21.91 41.46
C GLN A 8 -9.90 21.11 40.17
N PHE A 9 -10.09 19.80 40.27
CA PHE A 9 -10.44 18.97 39.12
C PHE A 9 -11.84 19.32 38.59
N GLY A 10 -12.82 19.50 39.48
CA GLY A 10 -14.17 19.93 39.09
C GLY A 10 -14.22 21.30 38.43
N SER A 11 -13.41 22.26 38.90
CA SER A 11 -13.29 23.58 38.26
C SER A 11 -12.57 23.51 36.92
N ALA A 12 -11.48 22.73 36.80
CA ALA A 12 -10.77 22.52 35.54
C ALA A 12 -11.64 21.79 34.47
N VAL A 13 -12.45 20.82 34.89
CA VAL A 13 -13.42 20.14 34.02
C VAL A 13 -14.52 21.12 33.59
N LYS A 14 -15.04 21.93 34.51
CA LYS A 14 -16.05 22.94 34.21
C LYS A 14 -15.54 24.01 33.25
N GLU A 15 -14.31 24.51 33.44
CA GLU A 15 -13.64 25.42 32.51
C GLU A 15 -13.40 24.77 31.15
N SER A 16 -12.94 23.51 31.12
CA SER A 16 -12.77 22.76 29.87
C SER A 16 -14.08 22.55 29.11
N ILE A 17 -15.21 22.33 29.82
CA ILE A 17 -16.56 22.21 29.24
C ILE A 17 -17.06 23.56 28.70
N ILE A 18 -16.74 24.66 29.38
CA ILE A 18 -17.10 26.01 28.92
C ILE A 18 -16.26 26.44 27.71
N ASP A 19 -14.99 26.02 27.63
CA ASP A 19 -14.09 26.33 26.52
C ASP A 19 -14.18 25.35 25.34
N LEU A 20 -14.83 24.20 25.52
CA LEU A 20 -15.11 23.19 24.50
C LEU A 20 -15.65 23.77 23.18
N PRO A 21 -16.68 24.65 23.14
CA PRO A 21 -17.18 25.24 21.89
C PRO A 21 -16.15 26.11 21.14
N ARG A 22 -15.19 26.73 21.85
CA ARG A 22 -14.11 27.52 21.22
C ARG A 22 -12.90 26.67 20.81
N SER A 23 -12.67 25.55 21.49
CA SER A 23 -11.52 24.67 21.27
C SER A 23 -11.79 23.56 20.25
N VAL A 24 -13.06 23.16 20.04
CA VAL A 24 -13.46 22.17 19.01
C VAL A 24 -13.08 22.60 17.59
N PRO A 25 -13.37 23.84 17.11
CA PRO A 25 -12.95 24.26 15.77
C PRO A 25 -11.44 24.23 15.59
N ARG A 26 -10.68 24.62 16.62
CA ARG A 26 -9.21 24.62 16.61
C ARG A 26 -8.65 23.20 16.60
N TYR A 27 -9.30 22.27 17.30
CA TYR A 27 -8.97 20.86 17.28
C TYR A 27 -9.22 20.24 15.89
N ILE A 28 -10.38 20.49 15.29
CA ILE A 28 -10.71 20.03 13.92
C ILE A 28 -9.72 20.62 12.91
N TYR A 29 -9.41 21.91 13.01
CA TYR A 29 -8.41 22.56 12.15
C TYR A 29 -7.02 21.91 12.25
N ASN A 30 -6.63 21.44 13.43
CA ASN A 30 -5.37 20.71 13.61
C ASN A 30 -5.43 19.28 13.06
N ARG A 31 -6.61 18.66 13.07
CA ARG A 31 -6.87 17.28 12.60
C ARG A 31 -6.93 17.14 11.08
N PHE A 32 -7.16 18.24 10.35
CA PHE A 32 -7.19 18.28 8.89
C PHE A 32 -6.08 19.20 8.36
N PRO A 33 -4.83 18.71 8.21
CA PRO A 33 -3.71 19.49 7.71
C PRO A 33 -3.95 20.12 6.34
N ILE A 34 -4.87 19.58 5.54
CA ILE A 34 -5.33 20.19 4.28
C ILE A 34 -5.76 21.65 4.42
N LEU A 35 -6.41 22.00 5.53
CA LEU A 35 -6.83 23.38 5.80
C LEU A 35 -5.65 24.32 6.07
N LYS A 36 -4.47 23.77 6.43
CA LYS A 36 -3.24 24.53 6.67
C LYS A 36 -2.41 24.72 5.40
N TRP A 37 -2.29 23.67 4.58
CA TRP A 37 -1.42 23.70 3.39
C TRP A 37 -2.12 24.23 2.14
N LEU A 38 -3.40 23.93 1.94
CA LEU A 38 -4.14 24.33 0.73
C LEU A 38 -4.20 25.85 0.53
N PRO A 39 -4.46 26.68 1.57
CA PRO A 39 -4.43 28.15 1.42
C PRO A 39 -3.03 28.72 1.15
N ARG A 40 -1.97 27.96 1.45
CA ARG A 40 -0.57 28.35 1.24
C ARG A 40 0.01 27.73 -0.03
N TYR A 41 -0.82 27.10 -0.86
CA TYR A 41 -0.38 26.41 -2.06
C TYR A 41 -0.01 27.41 -3.15
N ASN A 42 1.19 27.27 -3.71
CA ASN A 42 1.64 28.12 -4.80
C ASN A 42 1.19 27.51 -6.15
N PRO A 43 0.41 28.23 -6.98
CA PRO A 43 -0.09 27.70 -8.24
C PRO A 43 1.02 27.33 -9.24
N SER A 44 2.22 27.89 -9.10
CA SER A 44 3.38 27.48 -9.92
C SER A 44 3.80 26.02 -9.68
N TRP A 45 3.43 25.41 -8.56
CA TRP A 45 3.70 24.01 -8.27
C TRP A 45 2.72 23.05 -8.94
N ALA A 46 1.55 23.54 -9.38
CA ALA A 46 0.48 22.70 -9.92
C ALA A 46 0.93 21.84 -11.11
N ILE A 47 1.73 22.40 -12.02
CA ILE A 47 2.24 21.65 -13.17
C ILE A 47 3.18 20.53 -12.73
N ARG A 48 4.06 20.80 -11.76
CA ARG A 48 5.02 19.81 -11.24
C ARG A 48 4.30 18.70 -10.46
N ASP A 49 3.33 19.08 -9.64
CA ASP A 49 2.52 18.13 -8.89
C ASP A 49 1.61 17.29 -9.81
N ALA A 50 1.09 17.86 -10.90
CA ALA A 50 0.34 17.12 -11.90
C ALA A 50 1.21 16.07 -12.62
N ILE A 51 2.43 16.44 -13.04
CA ILE A 51 3.38 15.51 -13.66
C ILE A 51 3.75 14.39 -12.67
N ALA A 52 4.04 14.73 -11.41
CA ALA A 52 4.33 13.76 -10.36
C ALA A 52 3.12 12.86 -10.06
N GLY A 53 1.91 13.40 -10.02
CA GLY A 53 0.66 12.67 -9.80
C GLY A 53 0.36 11.67 -10.92
N ILE A 54 0.43 12.11 -12.18
CA ILE A 54 0.26 11.24 -13.36
C ILE A 54 1.30 10.12 -13.32
N THR A 55 2.55 10.47 -13.06
CA THR A 55 3.64 9.52 -12.92
C THR A 55 3.36 8.46 -11.85
N VAL A 56 2.94 8.88 -10.66
CA VAL A 56 2.65 7.95 -9.55
C VAL A 56 1.44 7.08 -9.90
N ALA A 57 0.43 7.65 -10.57
CA ALA A 57 -0.73 6.90 -11.08
C ALA A 57 -0.30 5.80 -12.07
N LEU A 58 0.61 6.11 -12.99
CA LEU A 58 1.12 5.13 -13.96
C LEU A 58 1.89 3.98 -13.30
N ILE A 59 2.51 4.20 -12.15
CA ILE A 59 3.22 3.16 -11.38
C ILE A 59 2.24 2.37 -10.49
N VAL A 60 1.29 3.06 -9.85
CA VAL A 60 0.42 2.44 -8.84
C VAL A 60 -0.57 1.46 -9.45
N VAL A 61 -1.02 1.68 -10.69
CA VAL A 61 -1.99 0.79 -11.37
C VAL A 61 -1.44 -0.64 -11.53
N PRO A 62 -0.33 -0.88 -12.26
CA PRO A 62 0.20 -2.24 -12.40
C PRO A 62 0.70 -2.80 -11.06
N GLN A 63 1.26 -1.96 -10.20
CA GLN A 63 1.76 -2.37 -8.88
C GLN A 63 0.61 -2.86 -7.97
N GLY A 64 -0.50 -2.13 -7.91
CA GLY A 64 -1.68 -2.49 -7.13
C GLY A 64 -2.31 -3.81 -7.58
N MET A 65 -2.44 -4.01 -8.89
CA MET A 65 -2.94 -5.28 -9.45
C MET A 65 -2.04 -6.47 -9.08
N SER A 66 -0.72 -6.29 -9.17
CA SER A 66 0.24 -7.33 -8.80
C SER A 66 0.15 -7.69 -7.31
N TYR A 67 0.04 -6.67 -6.45
CA TYR A 67 -0.08 -6.83 -5.01
C TYR A 67 -1.39 -7.51 -4.59
N SER A 68 -2.52 -7.24 -5.25
CA SER A 68 -3.74 -8.01 -5.03
C SER A 68 -3.59 -9.48 -5.38
N LYS A 69 -2.91 -9.81 -6.49
CA LYS A 69 -2.60 -11.21 -6.82
C LYS A 69 -1.74 -11.87 -5.74
N VAL A 70 -0.80 -11.13 -5.13
CA VAL A 70 0.00 -11.64 -4.00
C VAL A 70 -0.91 -11.90 -2.79
N ALA A 71 -1.82 -10.96 -2.49
CA ALA A 71 -2.82 -11.08 -1.42
C ALA A 71 -3.85 -12.21 -1.63
N GLY A 72 -3.90 -12.84 -2.81
CA GLY A 72 -4.92 -13.83 -3.14
C GLY A 72 -6.29 -13.21 -3.44
N LEU A 73 -6.33 -11.92 -3.78
CA LEU A 73 -7.53 -11.17 -4.10
C LEU A 73 -7.66 -10.96 -5.60
N PRO A 74 -8.89 -10.76 -6.11
CA PRO A 74 -9.08 -10.22 -7.45
C PRO A 74 -8.35 -8.88 -7.61
N VAL A 75 -7.86 -8.62 -8.83
CA VAL A 75 -6.91 -7.52 -9.10
C VAL A 75 -7.48 -6.13 -8.85
N GLN A 76 -8.80 -5.97 -8.97
CA GLN A 76 -9.49 -4.70 -8.76
C GLN A 76 -9.35 -4.19 -7.31
N HIS A 77 -9.23 -5.07 -6.32
CA HIS A 77 -9.13 -4.67 -4.91
C HIS A 77 -7.88 -3.82 -4.65
N GLY A 78 -6.81 -4.02 -5.42
CA GLY A 78 -5.57 -3.24 -5.31
C GLY A 78 -5.69 -1.87 -5.93
N LEU A 79 -6.53 -1.73 -6.96
CA LEU A 79 -6.88 -0.43 -7.53
C LEU A 79 -7.76 0.35 -6.55
N TYR A 80 -8.73 -0.31 -5.90
CA TYR A 80 -9.57 0.31 -4.88
C TYR A 80 -8.73 0.80 -3.69
N SER A 81 -7.80 -0.04 -3.21
CA SER A 81 -6.84 0.34 -2.16
C SER A 81 -5.99 1.53 -2.56
N ALA A 82 -5.46 1.55 -3.77
CA ALA A 82 -4.62 2.65 -4.25
C ALA A 82 -5.38 3.97 -4.34
N TYR A 83 -6.63 3.93 -4.79
CA TYR A 83 -7.46 5.11 -5.00
C TYR A 83 -8.01 5.67 -3.67
N ILE A 84 -8.75 4.85 -2.91
CA ILE A 84 -9.44 5.30 -1.69
C ILE A 84 -8.43 5.71 -0.61
N GLY A 85 -7.40 4.89 -0.41
CA GLY A 85 -6.37 5.16 0.60
C GLY A 85 -5.65 6.49 0.37
N ALA A 86 -5.32 6.81 -0.89
CA ALA A 86 -4.63 8.05 -1.24
C ALA A 86 -5.52 9.30 -1.04
N ILE A 87 -6.81 9.21 -1.37
CA ILE A 87 -7.77 10.32 -1.21
C ILE A 87 -7.87 10.71 0.27
N PHE A 88 -8.16 9.76 1.15
CA PHE A 88 -8.34 10.06 2.57
C PHE A 88 -7.04 10.52 3.24
N TYR A 89 -5.90 9.99 2.79
CA TYR A 89 -4.60 10.47 3.26
C TYR A 89 -4.34 11.93 2.89
N CYS A 90 -4.77 12.39 1.70
CA CYS A 90 -4.59 13.78 1.26
C CYS A 90 -5.20 14.80 2.24
N PHE A 91 -6.33 14.48 2.86
CA PHE A 91 -7.02 15.37 3.79
C PHE A 91 -6.38 15.43 5.18
N MET A 92 -5.82 14.31 5.66
CA MET A 92 -5.44 14.12 7.06
C MET A 92 -3.94 13.94 7.29
N GLY A 93 -3.17 13.60 6.25
CA GLY A 93 -1.72 13.39 6.33
C GLY A 93 -0.93 14.68 6.52
N THR A 94 0.20 14.60 7.20
CA THR A 94 1.17 15.69 7.36
C THR A 94 2.35 15.59 6.41
N SER A 95 2.65 14.38 5.92
CA SER A 95 3.75 14.16 4.99
C SER A 95 3.37 14.54 3.56
N LYS A 96 4.01 15.58 3.02
CA LYS A 96 3.81 16.01 1.64
C LYS A 96 4.35 15.02 0.60
N ASP A 97 5.34 14.21 0.96
CA ASP A 97 6.05 13.33 0.01
C ASP A 97 5.57 11.87 0.05
N LEU A 98 4.85 11.50 1.12
CA LEU A 98 4.41 10.12 1.33
C LEU A 98 3.19 9.80 0.45
N THR A 99 3.25 8.67 -0.25
CA THR A 99 2.11 8.12 -1.00
C THR A 99 1.62 6.82 -0.36
N ILE A 100 0.36 6.82 0.06
CA ILE A 100 -0.32 5.63 0.59
C ILE A 100 -0.90 4.76 -0.54
N GLY A 101 -0.93 3.45 -0.31
CA GLY A 101 -1.66 2.49 -1.14
C GLY A 101 -1.29 1.05 -0.73
N PRO A 102 -1.63 0.04 -1.54
CA PRO A 102 -1.23 -1.33 -1.25
C PRO A 102 0.30 -1.48 -1.33
N THR A 103 0.87 -2.33 -0.46
CA THR A 103 2.30 -2.67 -0.44
C THR A 103 2.50 -4.18 -0.41
N ALA A 104 3.66 -4.64 -0.90
CA ALA A 104 3.94 -6.07 -1.00
C ALA A 104 3.93 -6.79 0.36
N VAL A 105 4.43 -6.14 1.42
CA VAL A 105 4.47 -6.73 2.76
C VAL A 105 3.06 -6.94 3.29
N ILE A 106 2.22 -5.90 3.23
CA ILE A 106 0.83 -5.98 3.66
C ILE A 106 0.07 -7.02 2.82
N SER A 107 0.31 -7.08 1.50
CA SER A 107 -0.28 -8.12 0.65
C SER A 107 0.13 -9.54 1.06
N LEU A 108 1.39 -9.78 1.43
CA LEU A 108 1.85 -11.10 1.90
C LEU A 108 1.17 -11.49 3.22
N ILE A 109 1.05 -10.56 4.16
CA ILE A 109 0.38 -10.81 5.45
C ILE A 109 -1.12 -11.04 5.24
N THR A 110 -1.78 -10.24 4.38
CA THR A 110 -3.18 -10.46 4.00
C THR A 110 -3.36 -11.83 3.33
N ALA A 111 -2.42 -12.25 2.48
CA ALA A 111 -2.47 -13.57 1.85
C ALA A 111 -2.42 -14.72 2.88
N ALA A 112 -1.57 -14.59 3.91
CA ALA A 112 -1.48 -15.57 4.98
C ALA A 112 -2.76 -15.63 5.82
N LEU A 113 -3.42 -14.49 6.04
CA LEU A 113 -4.74 -14.42 6.69
C LEU A 113 -5.84 -15.08 5.86
N VAL A 114 -5.91 -14.75 4.57
CA VAL A 114 -6.88 -15.33 3.63
C VAL A 114 -6.73 -16.84 3.58
N ASN A 115 -5.51 -17.36 3.54
CA ASN A 115 -5.24 -18.80 3.47
C ASN A 115 -5.73 -19.56 4.69
N GLU A 116 -5.49 -19.06 5.90
CA GLU A 116 -5.91 -19.75 7.12
C GLU A 116 -7.43 -19.80 7.28
N LEU A 117 -8.12 -18.81 6.70
CA LEU A 117 -9.58 -18.69 6.73
C LEU A 117 -10.25 -19.21 5.45
N GLN A 118 -9.50 -19.92 4.61
CA GLN A 118 -10.06 -20.56 3.41
C GLN A 118 -11.20 -21.50 3.78
N GLY A 119 -12.31 -21.38 3.06
CA GLY A 119 -13.49 -22.23 3.25
C GLY A 119 -14.51 -21.69 4.27
N LYS A 120 -14.15 -20.70 5.10
CA LYS A 120 -15.10 -20.04 6.02
C LYS A 120 -15.73 -18.78 5.41
N LEU A 121 -14.92 -17.93 4.78
CA LEU A 121 -15.34 -16.68 4.15
C LEU A 121 -14.64 -16.49 2.81
N THR A 122 -15.15 -15.53 2.04
CA THR A 122 -14.49 -15.10 0.81
C THR A 122 -13.21 -14.32 1.13
N PRO A 123 -12.13 -14.44 0.31
CA PRO A 123 -10.90 -13.67 0.49
C PRO A 123 -11.10 -12.17 0.67
N GLN A 124 -12.08 -11.61 -0.04
CA GLN A 124 -12.42 -10.20 -0.05
C GLN A 124 -12.95 -9.73 1.32
N GLU A 125 -13.75 -10.55 1.99
CA GLU A 125 -14.29 -10.25 3.31
C GLU A 125 -13.20 -10.25 4.37
N VAL A 126 -12.31 -11.26 4.34
CA VAL A 126 -11.16 -11.34 5.24
C VAL A 126 -10.27 -10.09 5.07
N ALA A 127 -10.02 -9.69 3.83
CA ALA A 127 -9.22 -8.52 3.52
C ALA A 127 -9.88 -7.20 3.95
N ALA A 128 -11.20 -7.05 3.74
CA ALA A 128 -11.95 -5.87 4.16
C ALA A 128 -12.02 -5.75 5.68
N VAL A 129 -12.29 -6.83 6.41
CA VAL A 129 -12.40 -6.81 7.87
C VAL A 129 -11.04 -6.61 8.53
N SER A 130 -9.98 -7.27 8.03
CA SER A 130 -8.62 -6.99 8.52
C SER A 130 -8.23 -5.53 8.28
N CYS A 131 -8.56 -4.96 7.11
CA CYS A 131 -8.37 -3.54 6.81
C CYS A 131 -9.13 -2.63 7.78
N LEU A 132 -10.41 -2.93 8.05
CA LEU A 132 -11.23 -2.19 9.01
C LEU A 132 -10.63 -2.22 10.41
N LEU A 133 -10.24 -3.41 10.90
CA LEU A 133 -9.68 -3.57 12.23
C LEU A 133 -8.32 -2.86 12.35
N VAL A 134 -7.40 -3.04 11.39
CA VAL A 134 -6.14 -2.30 11.38
C VAL A 134 -6.39 -0.81 11.36
N GLY A 135 -7.32 -0.34 10.55
CA GLY A 135 -7.74 1.06 10.49
C GLY A 135 -8.28 1.57 11.81
N ALA A 136 -9.18 0.82 12.46
CA ALA A 136 -9.79 1.21 13.72
C ALA A 136 -8.75 1.27 14.86
N PHE A 137 -7.86 0.28 14.95
CA PHE A 137 -6.78 0.27 15.95
C PHE A 137 -5.76 1.37 15.70
N THR A 138 -5.30 1.59 14.46
CA THR A 138 -4.39 2.70 14.14
C THR A 138 -5.03 4.06 14.39
N PHE A 139 -6.31 4.21 14.04
CA PHE A 139 -7.08 5.41 14.35
C PHE A 139 -7.17 5.64 15.86
N ALA A 140 -7.49 4.59 16.64
CA ALA A 140 -7.54 4.67 18.10
C ALA A 140 -6.18 5.03 18.70
N LEU A 141 -5.07 4.44 18.23
CA LEU A 141 -3.73 4.76 18.70
C LEU A 141 -3.38 6.24 18.49
N GLY A 142 -3.64 6.77 17.30
CA GLY A 142 -3.38 8.19 17.07
C GLY A 142 -4.39 9.10 17.81
N PHE A 143 -5.65 8.69 17.96
CA PHE A 143 -6.67 9.43 18.71
C PHE A 143 -6.27 9.59 20.18
N LEU A 144 -5.77 8.51 20.78
CA LEU A 144 -5.24 8.47 22.14
C LEU A 144 -3.85 9.10 22.27
N ARG A 145 -3.28 9.64 21.17
CA ARG A 145 -1.93 10.22 21.10
C ARG A 145 -0.82 9.27 21.58
N LEU A 146 -0.97 7.99 21.23
CA LEU A 146 -0.01 6.93 21.56
C LEU A 146 1.11 6.82 20.51
N GLY A 147 1.26 7.78 19.60
CA GLY A 147 2.35 7.85 18.64
C GLY A 147 3.72 8.00 19.29
N ILE A 148 3.78 8.42 20.56
CA ILE A 148 5.03 8.43 21.34
C ILE A 148 5.70 7.06 21.41
N ILE A 149 4.91 5.97 21.40
CA ILE A 149 5.43 4.58 21.40
C ILE A 149 6.29 4.35 20.15
N LEU A 150 5.97 5.03 19.04
CA LEU A 150 6.66 4.89 17.77
C LEU A 150 7.97 5.67 17.69
N ASP A 151 8.21 6.60 18.62
CA ASP A 151 9.49 7.30 18.75
C ASP A 151 10.54 6.44 19.46
N PHE A 152 10.11 5.41 20.21
CA PHE A 152 11.01 4.44 20.84
C PHE A 152 11.55 3.37 19.88
N PHE A 153 11.08 3.31 18.63
CA PHE A 153 11.64 2.38 17.64
C PHE A 153 12.98 2.90 17.13
N PRO A 154 14.10 2.21 17.41
CA PRO A 154 15.40 2.64 16.93
C PRO A 154 15.45 2.60 15.39
N ASN A 155 16.22 3.51 14.78
CA ASN A 155 16.43 3.50 13.33
C ASN A 155 17.02 2.15 12.84
N THR A 156 17.74 1.43 13.69
CA THR A 156 18.29 0.09 13.39
C THR A 156 17.19 -0.95 13.20
N VAL A 157 16.12 -0.91 14.01
CA VAL A 157 14.96 -1.81 13.87
C VAL A 157 14.21 -1.51 12.58
N LEU A 158 13.98 -0.22 12.27
CA LEU A 158 13.34 0.18 11.02
C LEU A 158 14.15 -0.29 9.80
N THR A 159 15.48 -0.12 9.85
CA THR A 159 16.38 -0.56 8.77
C THR A 159 16.35 -2.09 8.62
N GLY A 160 16.47 -2.84 9.73
CA GLY A 160 16.40 -4.31 9.73
C GLY A 160 15.07 -4.83 9.17
N TYR A 161 13.95 -4.23 9.57
CA TYR A 161 12.63 -4.54 9.02
C TYR A 161 12.57 -4.30 7.50
N THR A 162 13.03 -3.13 7.03
CA THR A 162 13.01 -2.82 5.59
C THR A 162 13.86 -3.77 4.76
N THR A 163 15.04 -4.16 5.25
CA THR A 163 15.93 -5.11 4.57
C THR A 163 15.32 -6.51 4.53
N GLY A 164 14.77 -7.00 5.66
CA GLY A 164 14.12 -8.31 5.73
C GLY A 164 12.85 -8.38 4.86
N ALA A 165 12.04 -7.32 4.87
CA ALA A 165 10.90 -7.17 3.99
C ALA A 165 11.31 -7.19 2.52
N ALA A 166 12.34 -6.43 2.13
CA ALA A 166 12.86 -6.41 0.77
C ALA A 166 13.35 -7.79 0.30
N ALA A 167 14.11 -8.49 1.13
CA ALA A 167 14.58 -9.85 0.83
C ALA A 167 13.40 -10.83 0.65
N THR A 168 12.42 -10.78 1.56
CA THR A 168 11.21 -11.62 1.49
C THR A 168 10.41 -11.34 0.22
N ILE A 169 10.24 -10.07 -0.15
CA ILE A 169 9.55 -9.68 -1.38
C ILE A 169 10.29 -10.24 -2.61
N LEU A 170 11.60 -10.05 -2.71
CA LEU A 170 12.40 -10.57 -3.83
C LEU A 170 12.23 -12.08 -3.99
N ILE A 171 12.34 -12.83 -2.89
CA ILE A 171 12.18 -14.29 -2.88
C ILE A 171 10.76 -14.69 -3.29
N SER A 172 9.74 -14.00 -2.77
CA SER A 172 8.32 -14.29 -3.09
C SER A 172 7.95 -14.03 -4.56
N GLN A 173 8.69 -13.18 -5.28
CA GLN A 173 8.43 -12.89 -6.69
C GLN A 173 9.25 -13.75 -7.66
N LEU A 174 10.31 -14.41 -7.18
CA LEU A 174 11.19 -15.26 -7.99
C LEU A 174 10.45 -16.36 -8.78
N PRO A 175 9.49 -17.11 -8.20
CA PRO A 175 8.78 -18.16 -8.95
C PRO A 175 7.98 -17.61 -10.13
N LYS A 176 7.36 -16.43 -9.95
CA LYS A 176 6.58 -15.76 -10.99
C LYS A 176 7.47 -15.21 -12.09
N LEU A 177 8.66 -14.71 -11.75
CA LEU A 177 9.62 -14.18 -12.72
C LEU A 177 10.13 -15.27 -13.66
N ILE A 178 10.36 -16.48 -13.14
CA ILE A 178 10.90 -17.64 -13.89
C ILE A 178 9.76 -18.51 -14.46
N GLY A 179 8.49 -18.14 -14.26
CA GLY A 179 7.35 -18.90 -14.80
C GLY A 179 7.14 -20.27 -14.14
N VAL A 180 7.65 -20.48 -12.92
CA VAL A 180 7.46 -21.71 -12.15
C VAL A 180 6.05 -21.74 -11.58
N GLN A 181 5.30 -22.81 -11.85
CA GLN A 181 3.94 -23.00 -11.35
C GLN A 181 3.92 -23.86 -10.09
N GLY A 182 2.86 -23.74 -9.29
CA GLY A 182 2.64 -24.59 -8.11
C GLY A 182 3.50 -24.24 -6.88
N VAL A 183 4.26 -23.15 -6.92
CA VAL A 183 4.97 -22.65 -5.73
C VAL A 183 4.05 -21.75 -4.93
N ASN A 184 3.89 -22.03 -3.64
CA ASN A 184 3.19 -21.13 -2.75
C ASN A 184 4.13 -19.99 -2.35
N ASN A 185 3.98 -18.83 -2.99
CA ASN A 185 4.80 -17.63 -2.72
C ASN A 185 4.58 -17.01 -1.32
N ARG A 186 3.81 -17.70 -0.47
CA ARG A 186 3.41 -17.27 0.86
C ARG A 186 4.09 -18.09 1.95
N ASP A 187 4.77 -19.17 1.59
CA ASP A 187 5.56 -19.98 2.53
C ASP A 187 6.79 -19.19 3.01
N PRO A 188 7.47 -19.63 4.09
CA PRO A 188 8.72 -19.03 4.50
C PRO A 188 9.73 -18.88 3.35
N PRO A 189 10.57 -17.84 3.33
CA PRO A 189 11.44 -17.59 2.17
C PRO A 189 12.33 -18.78 1.78
N TYR A 190 12.79 -19.57 2.75
CA TYR A 190 13.62 -20.75 2.48
C TYR A 190 12.87 -21.87 1.75
N THR A 191 11.59 -22.11 2.08
CA THR A 191 10.77 -23.11 1.38
C THR A 191 10.38 -22.63 0.00
N VAL A 192 10.14 -21.32 -0.18
CA VAL A 192 9.90 -20.74 -1.51
C VAL A 192 11.11 -21.00 -2.41
N ILE A 193 12.33 -20.78 -1.94
CA ILE A 193 13.55 -21.08 -2.70
C ILE A 193 13.62 -22.58 -3.03
N TYR A 194 13.47 -23.45 -2.03
CA TYR A 194 13.53 -24.89 -2.22
C TYR A 194 12.49 -25.40 -3.24
N ASN A 195 11.23 -24.96 -3.10
CA ASN A 195 10.14 -25.34 -3.99
C ASN A 195 10.33 -24.76 -5.41
N THR A 196 10.93 -23.58 -5.53
CA THR A 196 11.28 -22.99 -6.84
C THR A 196 12.33 -23.84 -7.54
N CYS A 197 13.40 -24.23 -6.83
CA CYS A 197 14.44 -25.09 -7.39
C CYS A 197 13.88 -26.48 -7.76
N LYS A 198 13.02 -27.05 -6.91
CA LYS A 198 12.39 -28.35 -7.14
C LYS A 198 11.46 -28.35 -8.35
N ASN A 199 10.66 -27.31 -8.53
CA ASN A 199 9.69 -27.20 -9.62
C ASN A 199 10.24 -26.52 -10.88
N LEU A 200 11.54 -26.20 -10.92
CA LEU A 200 12.19 -25.56 -12.06
C LEU A 200 12.01 -26.34 -13.39
N PRO A 201 12.05 -27.68 -13.43
CA PRO A 201 11.80 -28.43 -14.66
C PRO A 201 10.38 -28.24 -15.24
N ASN A 202 9.41 -27.88 -14.40
CA ASN A 202 8.01 -27.67 -14.79
C ASN A 202 7.71 -26.20 -15.13
N ALA A 203 8.73 -25.36 -15.29
CA ALA A 203 8.56 -23.95 -15.59
C ALA A 203 7.96 -23.74 -17.00
N LYS A 204 7.02 -22.81 -17.10
CA LYS A 204 6.54 -22.33 -18.41
C LYS A 204 7.58 -21.39 -19.00
N TRP A 205 8.40 -21.92 -19.92
CA TRP A 205 9.47 -21.16 -20.56
C TRP A 205 9.01 -19.84 -21.19
N LEU A 206 7.80 -19.77 -21.75
CA LEU A 206 7.26 -18.53 -22.30
C LEU A 206 7.00 -17.46 -21.23
N ASP A 207 6.45 -17.84 -20.07
CA ASP A 207 6.25 -16.93 -18.94
C ASP A 207 7.61 -16.43 -18.40
N ALA A 208 8.61 -17.32 -18.36
CA ALA A 208 9.97 -17.02 -17.93
C ALA A 208 10.66 -16.00 -18.86
N VAL A 209 10.63 -16.23 -20.17
CA VAL A 209 11.20 -15.31 -21.17
C VAL A 209 10.55 -13.95 -21.04
N PHE A 210 9.22 -13.92 -20.91
CA PHE A 210 8.48 -12.67 -20.81
C PHE A 210 8.85 -11.89 -19.53
N GLY A 211 8.91 -12.57 -18.38
CA GLY A 211 9.29 -11.98 -17.11
C GLY A 211 10.74 -11.46 -17.10
N VAL A 212 11.69 -12.29 -17.54
CA VAL A 212 13.12 -11.95 -17.56
C VAL A 212 13.41 -10.82 -18.55
N VAL A 213 12.84 -10.85 -19.76
CA VAL A 213 13.02 -9.77 -20.75
C VAL A 213 12.44 -8.45 -20.23
N ALA A 214 11.24 -8.47 -19.64
CA ALA A 214 10.66 -7.27 -19.04
C ALA A 214 11.54 -6.72 -17.90
N PHE A 215 12.08 -7.60 -17.04
CA PHE A 215 12.97 -7.21 -15.94
C PHE A 215 14.30 -6.61 -16.45
N VAL A 216 14.92 -7.24 -17.43
CA VAL A 216 16.15 -6.74 -18.06
C VAL A 216 15.90 -5.39 -18.75
N LEU A 217 14.80 -5.23 -19.47
CA LEU A 217 14.43 -3.95 -20.09
C LEU A 217 14.27 -2.84 -19.04
N LEU A 218 13.62 -3.11 -17.90
CA LEU A 218 13.49 -2.13 -16.82
C LEU A 218 14.84 -1.68 -16.28
N ILE A 219 15.80 -2.60 -16.12
CA ILE A 219 17.16 -2.31 -15.68
C ILE A 219 17.92 -1.51 -16.74
N LEU A 220 17.90 -1.96 -18.00
CA LEU A 220 18.60 -1.32 -19.11
C LEU A 220 18.13 0.11 -19.32
N ILE A 221 16.82 0.36 -19.32
CA ILE A 221 16.26 1.73 -19.42
C ILE A 221 16.76 2.58 -18.24
N GLY A 222 16.78 2.01 -17.03
CA GLY A 222 17.31 2.70 -15.85
C GLY A 222 18.78 3.11 -16.00
N LEU A 223 19.63 2.16 -16.38
CA LEU A 223 21.08 2.37 -16.52
C LEU A 223 21.41 3.31 -17.69
N ALA A 224 20.71 3.17 -18.82
CA ALA A 224 20.89 4.04 -19.99
C ALA A 224 20.55 5.50 -19.66
N VAL A 225 19.42 5.73 -18.96
CA VAL A 225 19.06 7.08 -18.51
C VAL A 225 20.06 7.63 -17.49
N ASP A 226 20.54 6.81 -16.55
CA ASP A 226 21.52 7.28 -15.56
C ASP A 226 22.91 7.59 -16.16
N ARG A 227 23.23 6.99 -17.32
CA ARG A 227 24.46 7.26 -18.08
C ARG A 227 24.33 8.47 -19.01
N TRP A 228 23.23 8.58 -19.76
CA TRP A 228 23.08 9.57 -20.83
C TRP A 228 22.20 10.78 -20.47
N GLY A 229 21.45 10.68 -19.36
CA GLY A 229 20.36 11.61 -19.02
C GLY A 229 20.60 12.51 -17.83
N ARG A 230 21.78 12.48 -17.18
CA ARG A 230 22.04 13.33 -16.00
C ARG A 230 21.85 14.81 -16.34
N GLY A 231 20.86 15.43 -15.72
CA GLY A 231 20.58 16.87 -15.83
C GLY A 231 19.50 17.29 -16.82
N LYS A 232 18.99 16.40 -17.67
CA LYS A 232 17.91 16.73 -18.62
C LYS A 232 16.56 16.22 -18.10
N PHE A 233 15.68 17.14 -17.73
CA PHE A 233 14.33 16.85 -17.22
C PHE A 233 13.55 15.85 -18.11
N SER A 234 13.62 16.04 -19.44
CA SER A 234 12.94 15.17 -20.41
C SER A 234 13.43 13.71 -20.37
N ILE A 235 14.74 13.48 -20.15
CA ILE A 235 15.30 12.13 -20.10
C ILE A 235 14.99 11.48 -18.73
N GLN A 236 14.94 12.28 -17.67
CA GLN A 236 14.57 11.81 -16.34
C GLN A 236 13.09 11.39 -16.27
N MET A 237 12.21 12.02 -17.05
CA MET A 237 10.83 11.55 -17.24
C MET A 237 10.77 10.14 -17.85
N ILE A 238 11.68 9.77 -18.75
CA ILE A 238 11.72 8.41 -19.35
C ILE A 238 12.06 7.37 -18.26
N LYS A 239 12.99 7.68 -17.34
CA LYS A 239 13.32 6.80 -16.21
C LYS A 239 12.11 6.50 -15.35
N ILE A 240 11.28 7.51 -15.16
CA ILE A 240 10.08 7.47 -14.34
C ILE A 240 8.96 6.68 -15.05
N SER A 241 8.77 6.91 -16.36
CA SER A 241 7.75 6.24 -17.16
C SER A 241 8.07 4.78 -17.48
N ARG A 242 9.31 4.30 -17.25
CA ARG A 242 9.78 2.96 -17.64
C ARG A 242 8.85 1.82 -17.21
N PHE A 243 8.26 1.90 -16.01
CA PHE A 243 7.33 0.88 -15.52
C PHE A 243 6.08 0.79 -16.40
N CYS A 244 5.54 1.94 -16.77
CA CYS A 244 4.39 2.04 -17.65
C CYS A 244 4.73 1.65 -19.09
N THR A 245 5.86 2.13 -19.62
CA THR A 245 6.33 1.79 -20.97
C THR A 245 6.50 0.29 -21.13
N VAL A 246 7.17 -0.37 -20.19
CA VAL A 246 7.35 -1.83 -20.22
C VAL A 246 6.01 -2.55 -20.04
N ALA A 247 5.13 -2.09 -19.16
CA ALA A 247 3.81 -2.70 -18.99
C ALA A 247 2.91 -2.60 -20.23
N ILE A 248 2.90 -1.44 -20.90
CA ILE A 248 2.16 -1.22 -22.15
C ILE A 248 2.74 -2.09 -23.27
N LEU A 249 4.07 -2.06 -23.45
CA LEU A 249 4.75 -2.89 -24.46
C LEU A 249 4.48 -4.38 -24.23
N ALA A 250 4.56 -4.83 -22.98
CA ALA A 250 4.21 -6.19 -22.59
C ALA A 250 2.75 -6.51 -22.93
N THR A 251 1.82 -5.60 -22.64
CA THR A 251 0.40 -5.82 -22.95
C THR A 251 0.15 -5.89 -24.45
N ILE A 252 0.81 -5.05 -25.25
CA ILE A 252 0.73 -5.09 -26.72
C ILE A 252 1.29 -6.41 -27.25
N ILE A 253 2.49 -6.83 -26.82
CA ILE A 253 3.10 -8.10 -27.23
C ILE A 253 2.19 -9.27 -26.82
N SER A 254 1.68 -9.26 -25.60
CA SER A 254 0.74 -10.28 -25.11
C SER A 254 -0.54 -10.33 -25.95
N TYR A 255 -1.09 -9.18 -26.32
CA TYR A 255 -2.25 -9.07 -27.21
C TYR A 255 -1.97 -9.66 -28.59
N LEU A 256 -0.83 -9.33 -29.20
CA LEU A 256 -0.42 -9.87 -30.50
C LEU A 256 -0.22 -11.39 -30.47
N ILE A 257 0.31 -11.95 -29.39
CA ILE A 257 0.50 -13.40 -29.23
C ILE A 257 -0.84 -14.15 -29.07
N HIS A 258 -1.86 -13.50 -28.50
CA HIS A 258 -3.18 -14.11 -28.24
C HIS A 258 -4.22 -13.80 -29.31
N ILE A 259 -3.86 -13.06 -30.36
CA ILE A 259 -4.77 -12.82 -31.48
C ILE A 259 -5.10 -14.17 -32.15
N GLY A 260 -6.38 -14.53 -32.21
CA GLY A 260 -6.83 -15.83 -32.74
C GLY A 260 -6.63 -17.05 -31.82
N ALA A 261 -6.33 -16.85 -30.53
CA ALA A 261 -6.25 -17.95 -29.59
C ALA A 261 -7.64 -18.57 -29.30
N PRO A 262 -7.73 -19.90 -29.11
CA PRO A 262 -8.99 -20.57 -28.83
C PRO A 262 -9.57 -20.09 -27.50
N VAL A 263 -10.89 -19.98 -27.47
CA VAL A 263 -11.67 -19.52 -26.32
C VAL A 263 -12.22 -20.75 -25.59
N ASP A 264 -12.09 -20.77 -24.27
CA ASP A 264 -12.69 -21.81 -23.42
C ASP A 264 -14.22 -21.67 -23.41
N ALA A 265 -14.94 -22.68 -22.91
CA ALA A 265 -16.41 -22.73 -22.85
C ALA A 265 -17.06 -21.53 -22.12
N LYS A 266 -16.28 -20.78 -21.32
CA LYS A 266 -16.69 -19.56 -20.61
C LYS A 266 -16.44 -18.27 -21.41
N GLY A 267 -15.99 -18.36 -22.66
CA GLY A 267 -15.60 -17.20 -23.48
C GLY A 267 -14.28 -16.55 -23.05
N GLU A 268 -13.46 -17.24 -22.24
CA GLU A 268 -12.14 -16.77 -21.83
C GLU A 268 -11.03 -17.34 -22.72
N VAL A 269 -10.08 -16.50 -23.14
CA VAL A 269 -8.96 -16.93 -23.99
C VAL A 269 -8.10 -17.98 -23.28
N ILE A 270 -7.85 -19.12 -23.93
CA ILE A 270 -6.89 -20.13 -23.47
C ILE A 270 -5.50 -19.53 -23.67
N ALA A 271 -4.97 -18.98 -22.58
CA ALA A 271 -3.79 -18.15 -22.64
C ALA A 271 -2.51 -18.99 -22.70
N LYS A 272 -1.71 -18.79 -23.76
CA LYS A 272 -0.36 -19.38 -23.89
C LYS A 272 0.62 -18.78 -22.87
N ILE A 273 0.38 -17.54 -22.46
CA ILE A 273 1.11 -16.80 -21.41
C ILE A 273 0.09 -16.42 -20.32
N SER A 274 0.49 -16.41 -19.05
CA SER A 274 -0.42 -16.03 -17.97
C SER A 274 -0.96 -14.59 -18.11
N ILE A 275 -2.28 -14.42 -18.24
CA ILE A 275 -2.96 -13.11 -18.37
C ILE A 275 -3.82 -12.74 -17.15
N LEU A 276 -4.16 -11.46 -17.02
CA LEU A 276 -4.98 -10.92 -15.93
C LEU A 276 -6.48 -11.23 -16.06
N LYS A 277 -6.94 -11.61 -17.27
CA LYS A 277 -8.36 -11.81 -17.62
C LYS A 277 -9.18 -10.52 -17.39
N ASN A 278 -10.49 -10.65 -17.21
CA ASN A 278 -11.40 -9.49 -17.11
C ASN A 278 -11.23 -8.75 -15.77
N VAL A 279 -11.21 -7.41 -15.82
CA VAL A 279 -11.16 -6.53 -14.65
C VAL A 279 -12.45 -5.72 -14.63
N PRO A 280 -13.26 -5.78 -13.56
CA PRO A 280 -14.51 -5.04 -13.48
C PRO A 280 -14.26 -3.53 -13.57
N LYS A 281 -15.16 -2.83 -14.25
CA LYS A 281 -15.11 -1.37 -14.42
C LYS A 281 -15.82 -0.69 -13.25
N GLY A 282 -15.32 0.49 -12.90
CA GLY A 282 -15.95 1.38 -11.91
C GLY A 282 -15.47 1.17 -10.48
N LEU A 283 -15.97 2.03 -9.59
CA LEU A 283 -15.80 1.91 -8.15
C LEU A 283 -16.91 1.02 -7.59
N PRO A 284 -16.60 0.13 -6.62
CA PRO A 284 -17.63 -0.64 -5.96
C PRO A 284 -18.47 0.31 -5.11
N PRO A 285 -19.79 0.07 -5.00
CA PRO A 285 -20.62 0.80 -4.05
C PRO A 285 -20.10 0.54 -2.61
N PRO A 286 -20.28 1.49 -1.68
CA PRO A 286 -19.94 1.27 -0.28
C PRO A 286 -20.65 0.02 0.25
N MET A 287 -19.87 -0.91 0.82
CA MET A 287 -20.32 -2.12 1.47
C MET A 287 -19.84 -2.13 2.91
N VAL A 288 -20.69 -2.56 3.83
CA VAL A 288 -20.29 -2.78 5.22
C VAL A 288 -19.48 -4.08 5.29
N PRO A 289 -18.22 -4.05 5.80
CA PRO A 289 -17.46 -5.29 6.01
C PRO A 289 -18.20 -6.22 6.97
N PRO A 290 -18.36 -7.52 6.65
CA PRO A 290 -19.11 -8.45 7.50
C PRO A 290 -18.28 -8.81 8.72
N VAL A 291 -18.37 -7.99 9.77
CA VAL A 291 -17.71 -8.26 11.05
C VAL A 291 -18.52 -9.31 11.81
N THR A 292 -18.12 -10.57 11.68
CA THR A 292 -18.65 -11.67 12.48
C THR A 292 -17.75 -11.94 13.68
N TRP A 293 -18.32 -12.48 14.75
CA TRP A 293 -17.57 -12.83 15.97
C TRP A 293 -16.47 -13.87 15.69
N ASP A 294 -16.75 -14.87 14.84
CA ASP A 294 -15.76 -15.87 14.41
C ASP A 294 -14.56 -15.23 13.70
N LEU A 295 -14.82 -14.25 12.84
CA LEU A 295 -13.76 -13.56 12.11
C LEU A 295 -12.91 -12.69 13.04
N PHE A 296 -13.55 -12.04 14.02
CA PHE A 296 -12.85 -11.22 15.00
C PHE A 296 -11.86 -12.05 15.83
N THR A 297 -12.27 -13.19 16.38
CA THR A 297 -11.40 -14.03 17.22
C THR A 297 -10.24 -14.64 16.45
N HIS A 298 -10.41 -14.94 15.15
CA HIS A 298 -9.33 -15.44 14.31
C HIS A 298 -8.37 -14.34 13.80
N ILE A 299 -8.87 -13.14 13.51
CA ILE A 299 -8.04 -12.04 12.99
C ILE A 299 -7.24 -11.37 14.11
N VAL A 300 -7.83 -11.16 15.30
CA VAL A 300 -7.20 -10.38 16.39
C VAL A 300 -5.77 -10.85 16.76
N PRO A 301 -5.47 -12.15 16.92
CA PRO A 301 -4.12 -12.61 17.24
C PRO A 301 -3.09 -12.22 16.19
N LYS A 302 -3.51 -12.21 14.92
CA LYS A 302 -2.68 -11.87 13.76
C LYS A 302 -2.71 -10.38 13.44
N LEU A 303 -3.68 -9.66 13.99
CA LEU A 303 -3.87 -8.23 13.80
C LEU A 303 -2.62 -7.48 14.24
N VAL A 304 -1.95 -7.93 15.31
CA VAL A 304 -0.71 -7.32 15.81
C VAL A 304 0.37 -7.27 14.73
N ALA A 305 0.55 -8.34 13.95
CA ALA A 305 1.58 -8.40 12.92
C ALA A 305 1.28 -7.42 11.77
N ILE A 306 0.04 -7.43 11.24
CA ILE A 306 -0.35 -6.52 10.16
C ILE A 306 -0.42 -5.06 10.65
N LEU A 307 -0.85 -4.81 11.89
CA LEU A 307 -0.90 -3.50 12.51
C LEU A 307 0.51 -2.91 12.66
N LEU A 308 1.44 -3.67 13.25
CA LEU A 308 2.82 -3.25 13.41
C LEU A 308 3.49 -3.02 12.06
N ALA A 309 3.32 -3.94 11.09
CA ALA A 309 3.84 -3.76 9.74
C ALA A 309 3.30 -2.49 9.08
N THR A 310 1.98 -2.26 9.18
CA THR A 310 1.30 -1.09 8.60
C THR A 310 1.85 0.21 9.19
N ILE A 311 1.95 0.29 10.51
CA ILE A 311 2.46 1.48 11.22
C ILE A 311 3.95 1.70 10.95
N LEU A 312 4.77 0.65 11.09
CA LEU A 312 6.22 0.75 10.94
C LEU A 312 6.60 1.14 9.51
N GLU A 313 5.98 0.51 8.51
CA GLU A 313 6.23 0.87 7.10
C GLU A 313 5.85 2.34 6.85
N HIS A 314 4.69 2.78 7.33
CA HIS A 314 4.21 4.15 7.16
C HIS A 314 5.15 5.20 7.80
N ILE A 315 5.46 5.02 9.09
CA ILE A 315 6.26 5.97 9.85
C ILE A 315 7.73 5.94 9.44
N ALA A 316 8.30 4.76 9.11
CA ALA A 316 9.68 4.67 8.64
C ALA A 316 9.87 5.45 7.33
N ILE A 317 8.96 5.27 6.38
CA ILE A 317 9.03 5.98 5.09
C ILE A 317 8.80 7.47 5.30
N GLY A 318 7.76 7.83 6.07
CA GLY A 318 7.48 9.22 6.42
C GLY A 318 8.72 9.90 7.01
N LYS A 319 9.28 9.37 8.11
CA LYS A 319 10.44 9.95 8.78
C LYS A 319 11.67 10.00 7.88
N ALA A 320 11.89 9.02 7.00
CA ALA A 320 13.00 9.02 6.06
C ALA A 320 12.89 10.18 5.04
N PHE A 321 11.72 10.40 4.45
CA PHE A 321 11.48 11.51 3.52
C PHE A 321 11.48 12.87 4.23
N ALA A 322 10.89 12.95 5.42
CA ALA A 322 10.92 14.15 6.25
C ALA A 322 12.34 14.61 6.59
N ARG A 323 13.20 13.66 6.96
CA ARG A 323 14.63 13.91 7.21
C ARG A 323 15.34 14.40 5.95
N ARG A 324 15.09 13.74 4.80
CA ARG A 324 15.70 14.10 3.52
C ARG A 324 15.29 15.49 3.04
N ASN A 325 14.00 15.83 3.18
CA ASN A 325 13.41 17.06 2.65
C ASN A 325 13.21 18.16 3.71
N ARG A 326 13.83 17.99 4.89
CA ARG A 326 13.91 18.97 5.99
C ARG A 326 12.55 19.50 6.48
N TYR A 327 11.59 18.61 6.68
CA TYR A 327 10.34 18.92 7.38
C TYR A 327 10.09 17.94 8.53
N LYS A 328 9.11 18.24 9.38
CA LYS A 328 8.71 17.38 10.50
C LYS A 328 7.38 16.71 10.20
N ILE A 329 7.24 15.47 10.65
CA ILE A 329 6.00 14.70 10.60
C ILE A 329 5.48 14.56 12.02
N GLU A 330 4.17 14.74 12.19
CA GLU A 330 3.50 14.53 13.46
C GLU A 330 2.97 13.09 13.52
N THR A 331 3.61 12.25 14.32
CA THR A 331 3.35 10.80 14.37
C THR A 331 1.90 10.45 14.74
N ASP A 332 1.30 11.15 15.72
CA ASP A 332 -0.10 10.94 16.12
C ASP A 332 -1.06 11.25 14.98
N GLN A 333 -0.75 12.32 14.24
CA GLN A 333 -1.56 12.78 13.12
C GLN A 333 -1.49 11.80 11.95
N GLU A 334 -0.30 11.27 11.65
CA GLU A 334 -0.11 10.20 10.65
C GLU A 334 -0.85 8.92 11.02
N LEU A 335 -0.76 8.47 12.28
CA LEU A 335 -1.46 7.25 12.73
C LEU A 335 -2.96 7.33 12.50
N LEU A 336 -3.52 8.46 12.87
CA LEU A 336 -4.92 8.73 12.65
C LEU A 336 -5.28 8.90 11.16
N ALA A 337 -4.42 9.51 10.34
CA ALA A 337 -4.64 9.64 8.89
C ALA A 337 -4.62 8.27 8.21
N LEU A 338 -3.65 7.43 8.57
CA LEU A 338 -3.53 6.03 8.15
C LEU A 338 -4.74 5.21 8.60
N GLY A 339 -5.20 5.40 9.83
CA GLY A 339 -6.38 4.73 10.36
C GLY A 339 -7.66 5.14 9.65
N ALA A 340 -7.88 6.44 9.45
CA ALA A 340 -9.02 6.93 8.67
C ALA A 340 -9.00 6.42 7.23
N ALA A 341 -7.82 6.40 6.58
CA ALA A 341 -7.66 5.86 5.24
C ALA A 341 -7.99 4.37 5.16
N ASN A 342 -7.58 3.56 6.14
CA ASN A 342 -7.88 2.12 6.16
C ASN A 342 -9.34 1.81 6.54
N VAL A 343 -9.90 2.52 7.53
CA VAL A 343 -11.33 2.38 7.89
C VAL A 343 -12.19 2.68 6.67
N THR A 344 -11.96 3.81 6.02
CA THR A 344 -12.75 4.21 4.84
C THR A 344 -12.53 3.27 3.67
N ALA A 345 -11.29 2.87 3.38
CA ALA A 345 -10.95 1.89 2.34
C ALA A 345 -11.71 0.56 2.52
N SER A 346 -11.87 0.07 3.76
CA SER A 346 -12.58 -1.18 4.03
C SER A 346 -14.01 -1.20 3.48
N PHE A 347 -14.69 -0.05 3.45
CA PHE A 347 -16.06 0.06 2.94
C PHE A 347 -16.14 0.02 1.41
N PHE A 348 -15.04 0.21 0.69
CA PHE A 348 -15.00 0.18 -0.77
C PHE A 348 -14.33 -1.09 -1.30
N GLY A 349 -14.35 -2.17 -0.50
CA GLY A 349 -13.71 -3.43 -0.85
C GLY A 349 -12.19 -3.31 -1.00
N ALA A 350 -11.54 -2.26 -0.50
CA ALA A 350 -10.09 -2.20 -0.49
C ALA A 350 -9.53 -3.05 0.67
N TYR A 351 -8.31 -3.53 0.50
CA TYR A 351 -7.53 -4.12 1.59
C TYR A 351 -6.52 -3.12 2.14
N CYS A 352 -5.88 -3.49 3.25
CA CYS A 352 -5.06 -2.59 4.04
C CYS A 352 -3.97 -1.87 3.23
N VAL A 353 -3.82 -0.57 3.49
CA VAL A 353 -2.93 0.36 2.80
C VAL A 353 -1.92 0.97 3.77
N THR A 354 -0.73 1.27 3.24
CA THR A 354 0.33 1.96 3.99
C THR A 354 1.22 2.78 3.04
N GLY A 355 2.19 3.49 3.61
CA GLY A 355 3.16 4.28 2.85
C GLY A 355 4.02 3.38 1.94
N SER A 356 4.44 3.89 0.78
CA SER A 356 5.30 3.13 -0.15
C SER A 356 6.58 3.87 -0.50
N PHE A 357 7.73 3.19 -0.36
CA PHE A 357 9.04 3.72 -0.76
C PHE A 357 9.10 4.05 -2.24
N SER A 358 8.69 3.11 -3.12
CA SER A 358 8.82 3.28 -4.56
C SER A 358 7.98 4.44 -5.09
N ARG A 359 6.74 4.60 -4.60
CA ARG A 359 5.84 5.69 -5.02
C ARG A 359 6.31 7.04 -4.50
N SER A 360 6.69 7.10 -3.22
CA SER A 360 7.15 8.34 -2.58
C SER A 360 8.48 8.82 -3.17
N ALA A 361 9.38 7.90 -3.54
CA ALA A 361 10.68 8.22 -4.15
C ALA A 361 10.58 8.78 -5.56
N VAL A 362 9.46 8.57 -6.25
CA VAL A 362 9.24 9.10 -7.60
C VAL A 362 8.66 10.51 -7.56
N LYS A 363 7.99 10.88 -6.46
CA LYS A 363 7.45 12.22 -6.23
C LYS A 363 8.54 13.23 -5.85
N VAL A 364 9.66 12.76 -5.28
CA VAL A 364 10.79 13.55 -4.73
C VAL A 364 12.01 13.44 -5.62
#